data_AF-A0A2A6L726-F1
#
_entry.id   AF-A0A2A6L726-F1
#
_cell.length_a   1.000
_cell.length_b   1.000
_cell.length_c   1.000
_cell.angle_alpha   90.00
_cell.angle_beta   90.00
_cell.angle_gamma   90.00
#
_symmetry.space_group_name_H-M   'P 1'
#
loop_
_entity.id
_entity.type
_entity.pdbx_description
1 polymer ?
#
loop_
_entity_poly.entity_id
_entity_poly.type
_entity_poly.pdbx_seq_one_letter_code
_entity_poly.pdbx_strand_id
1 'polypeptide(L)' 'VTPDEFKSYETVAYSKGFLMVASSPLTRSSHHAGDDFARLRAAREKKLLMAAE' A
#
# COMPACT_ATOMS: atom_id res chain seq x y z
N VAL A 1 13.88 -6.89 -12.72
CA VAL A 1 12.42 -6.85 -12.49
C VAL A 1 11.84 -5.79 -13.39
N THR A 2 10.90 -6.16 -14.25
CA THR A 2 10.22 -5.21 -15.16
C THR A 2 9.20 -4.36 -14.39
N PRO A 3 8.79 -3.18 -14.89
CA PRO A 3 7.72 -2.40 -14.26
C PRO A 3 6.44 -3.21 -14.01
N ASP A 4 6.05 -4.09 -14.92
CA ASP A 4 4.84 -4.92 -14.80
C ASP A 4 4.95 -5.98 -13.69
N GLU A 5 6.14 -6.51 -13.45
CA GLU A 5 6.37 -7.46 -12.35
C GLU A 5 6.15 -6.80 -10.98
N PHE A 6 6.46 -5.49 -10.82
CA PHE A 6 6.15 -4.77 -9.58
C PHE A 6 4.65 -4.66 -9.32
N LYS A 7 3.82 -4.53 -10.37
CA LYS A 7 2.36 -4.53 -10.23
C LYS A 7 1.84 -5.85 -9.67
N SER A 8 2.48 -6.97 -10.03
CA SER A 8 2.15 -8.28 -9.49
C SER A 8 2.50 -8.37 -8.00
N TYR A 9 3.65 -7.84 -7.57
CA TYR A 9 4.01 -7.78 -6.15
C TYR A 9 3.04 -6.91 -5.33
N GLU A 10 2.64 -5.76 -5.88
CA GLU A 10 1.63 -4.89 -5.27
C GLU A 10 0.30 -5.66 -5.07
N THR A 11 -0.16 -6.35 -6.11
CA THR A 11 -1.39 -7.16 -6.07
C THR A 11 -1.30 -8.26 -5.02
N VAL A 12 -0.19 -9.00 -4.97
CA VAL A 12 0.05 -10.04 -3.96
C VAL A 12 0.07 -9.44 -2.55
N ALA A 13 0.72 -8.30 -2.33
CA ALA A 13 0.76 -7.66 -1.03
C ALA A 13 -0.63 -7.19 -0.57
N TYR A 14 -1.43 -6.57 -1.45
CA TYR A 14 -2.80 -6.24 -1.12
C TYR A 14 -3.67 -7.46 -0.83
N SER A 15 -3.49 -8.57 -1.57
CA SER A 15 -4.18 -9.84 -1.27
C SER A 15 -3.84 -10.41 0.11
N LYS A 16 -2.65 -10.08 0.64
CA LYS A 16 -2.20 -10.45 2.00
C LYS A 16 -2.73 -9.52 3.09
N GLY A 17 -3.49 -8.48 2.73
CA GLY A 17 -4.14 -7.58 3.69
C GLY A 17 -3.31 -6.38 4.12
N PHE A 18 -2.19 -6.09 3.45
CA PHE A 18 -1.52 -4.79 3.62
C PHE A 18 -2.45 -3.66 3.18
N LEU A 19 -2.53 -2.60 3.97
CA LEU A 19 -3.45 -1.49 3.71
C LEU A 19 -2.88 -0.44 2.74
N MET A 20 -1.56 -0.43 2.56
CA MET A 20 -0.85 0.43 1.63
C MET A 20 0.45 -0.27 1.22
N VAL A 21 0.79 -0.22 -0.07
CA VAL A 21 2.01 -0.83 -0.64
C VAL A 21 2.61 0.14 -1.66
N ALA A 22 3.93 0.37 -1.58
CA ALA A 22 4.70 1.01 -2.64
C ALA A 22 5.49 -0.06 -3.39
N SER A 23 5.23 -0.22 -4.69
CA SER A 23 5.92 -1.22 -5.53
C SER A 23 6.23 -0.65 -6.91
N SER A 24 7.45 -0.19 -7.11
CA SER A 24 7.96 0.24 -8.41
C SER A 24 9.48 0.04 -8.49
N PRO A 25 10.08 0.09 -9.70
CA PRO A 25 11.53 0.01 -9.86
C PRO A 25 12.32 1.08 -9.06
N LEU A 26 11.70 2.22 -8.78
CA LEU A 26 12.32 3.36 -8.10
C LEU A 26 11.91 3.49 -6.63
N THR A 27 11.08 2.59 -6.10
CA THR A 27 10.74 2.59 -4.68
C THR A 27 12.02 2.53 -3.82
N ARG A 28 12.10 3.42 -2.85
CA ARG A 28 13.10 3.45 -1.77
C ARG A 28 12.34 3.71 -0.47
N SER A 29 12.84 3.21 0.66
CA SER A 29 12.10 3.19 1.93
C SER A 29 11.58 4.55 2.39
N SER A 30 12.31 5.64 2.13
CA SER A 30 11.92 7.00 2.51
C SER A 30 11.16 7.76 1.42
N HIS A 31 11.17 7.27 0.18
CA HIS A 31 10.55 7.97 -0.94
C HIS A 31 9.02 7.90 -0.80
N HIS A 32 8.36 9.07 -0.75
CA HIS A 32 6.92 9.21 -0.48
C HIS A 32 6.41 8.63 0.85
N ALA A 33 7.29 8.33 1.81
CA ALA A 33 6.87 7.71 3.07
C ALA A 33 5.80 8.53 3.84
N GLY A 34 5.83 9.87 3.75
CA GLY A 34 4.80 10.73 4.34
C GLY A 34 3.42 10.59 3.68
N ASP A 35 3.37 10.66 2.35
CA ASP A 35 2.13 10.52 1.59
C ASP A 35 1.56 9.10 1.70
N ASP A 36 2.45 8.10 1.66
CA ASP A 36 2.13 6.69 1.84
C ASP A 36 1.54 6.42 3.22
N PHE A 37 2.10 7.05 4.25
CA PHE A 37 1.57 6.98 5.60
C PHE A 37 0.19 7.63 5.72
N ALA A 38 -0.04 8.78 5.09
CA ALA A 38 -1.36 9.42 5.06
C ALA A 38 -2.42 8.51 4.41
N ARG A 39 -2.07 7.85 3.29
CA ARG A 39 -2.95 6.87 2.63
C ARG A 39 -3.22 5.65 3.50
N LEU A 40 -2.18 5.13 4.17
CA LEU A 40 -2.29 4.03 5.12
C LEU A 40 -3.25 4.36 6.27
N ARG A 41 -3.13 5.55 6.86
CA ARG A 41 -3.99 6.03 7.94
C ARG A 41 -5.45 6.10 7.51
N ALA A 42 -5.73 6.72 6.37
CA ALA A 42 -7.09 6.81 5.83
C ALA A 42 -7.70 5.42 5.55
N ALA A 43 -6.93 4.51 4.95
CA ALA A 43 -7.36 3.13 4.71
C ALA A 43 -7.67 2.38 6.03
N ARG A 44 -6.86 2.61 7.07
CA ARG A 44 -7.08 2.03 8.41
C ARG A 44 -8.35 2.58 9.05
N GLU A 45 -8.55 3.90 9.01
CA GLU A 45 -9.74 4.55 9.57
C GLU A 45 -11.01 4.04 8.87
N LYS A 46 -11.02 3.95 7.54
CA LYS A 46 -12.13 3.35 6.79
C LYS A 46 -12.40 1.91 7.22
N LYS A 47 -11.37 1.09 7.40
CA LYS A 47 -11.52 -0.31 7.85
C LYS A 47 -12.11 -0.40 9.26
N LEU A 48 -11.79 0.54 10.15
CA LEU A 48 -12.34 0.57 11.49
C LEU A 48 -13.81 1.00 11.50
N LEU A 49 -14.18 1.98 10.68
CA LEU A 49 -15.58 2.39 10.51
C LEU A 49 -16.44 1.24 9.99
N MET A 50 -15.98 0.56 8.92
CA MET A 50 -16.70 -0.60 8.36
C MET A 50 -16.81 -1.80 9.30
N ALA A 51 -15.95 -1.90 10.33
CA ALA A 51 -16.01 -2.98 11.31
C ALA A 51 -16.88 -2.64 12.53
N ALA A 52 -17.24 -1.36 12.68
CA ALA A 52 -18.11 -0.88 13.75
C ALA A 52 -19.59 -0.81 13.33
N GLU A 53 -19.85 -0.91 12.03
CA GLU A 53 -21.17 -1.15 11.41
C GLU A 53 -21.49 -2.65 11.38
#